data_AF-A0A150GUN3-F1
#
_entry.id   AF-A0A150GUN3-F1
#
_cell.length_a   1.000
_cell.length_b   1.000
_cell.length_c   1.000
_cell.angle_alpha   90.00
_cell.angle_beta   90.00
_cell.angle_gamma   90.00
#
_symmetry.space_group_name_H-M   'P 1'
#
loop_
_entity.id
_entity.type
_entity.pdbx_description
1 polymer ?
#
loop_
_entity_poly.entity_id
_entity_poly.type
_entity_poly.pdbx_seq_one_letter_code
_entity_poly.pdbx_strand_id
1 'polypeptide(L)'
;MSYVPKNVRDLAAKNDHYAKLAKEQALEQRAGVIAKWSERDPGSRGATRPIPGTEREREAGIKAGLATVKAARQERLKELFAQEALMYEAELNAMGLSLAKPRD
;
A
#
# COMPACT_ATOMS: atom_id res chain seq x y z
N MET A 1 -23.51 60.04 27.55
CA MET A 1 -22.62 58.92 27.93
C MET A 1 -22.66 58.78 29.44
N SER A 2 -23.15 57.64 29.95
CA SER A 2 -23.19 57.38 31.40
C SER A 2 -21.77 57.22 31.95
N TYR A 3 -21.44 57.93 33.03
CA TYR A 3 -20.14 57.82 33.69
C TYR A 3 -20.04 56.47 34.41
N VAL A 4 -19.13 55.61 33.95
CA VAL A 4 -18.82 54.35 34.64
C VAL A 4 -17.61 54.59 35.54
N PRO A 5 -17.71 54.36 36.87
CA PRO A 5 -16.60 54.53 37.79
C PRO A 5 -15.39 53.69 37.39
N LYS A 6 -14.18 54.26 37.53
CA LYS A 6 -12.92 53.62 37.11
C LYS A 6 -12.77 52.19 37.64
N ASN A 7 -13.09 51.95 38.91
CA ASN A 7 -12.99 50.63 39.53
C ASN A 7 -13.89 49.58 38.85
N VAL A 8 -15.08 49.99 38.39
CA VAL A 8 -16.02 49.10 37.68
C VAL A 8 -15.52 48.80 36.28
N ARG A 9 -14.95 49.81 35.61
CA ARG A 9 -14.32 49.64 34.29
C ARG A 9 -13.10 48.72 34.36
N ASP A 10 -12.27 48.88 35.38
CA ASP A 10 -11.07 48.06 35.60
C ASP A 10 -11.45 46.61 35.96
N LEU A 11 -12.53 46.42 36.73
CA LEU A 11 -13.06 45.09 37.04
C LEU A 11 -13.63 44.40 35.79
N ALA A 12 -14.40 45.12 34.97
CA ALA A 12 -14.92 44.59 33.71
C ALA A 12 -13.77 44.17 32.77
N ALA A 13 -12.74 45.01 32.63
CA ALA A 13 -11.57 44.69 31.82
C ALA A 13 -10.82 43.45 32.32
N LYS A 14 -10.69 43.26 33.64
CA LYS A 14 -10.10 42.06 34.23
C LYS A 14 -10.95 40.82 33.97
N ASN A 15 -12.28 40.92 34.09
CA ASN A 15 -13.18 39.80 33.81
C ASN A 15 -13.11 39.39 32.34
N ASP A 16 -13.08 40.34 31.42
CA ASP A 16 -12.93 40.08 29.99
C ASP A 16 -11.57 39.42 29.68
N HIS A 17 -10.51 39.88 30.35
CA HIS A 17 -9.18 39.29 30.23
C HIS A 17 -9.14 37.84 30.72
N TYR A 18 -9.66 37.55 31.91
CA TYR A 18 -9.72 36.18 32.43
C TYR A 18 -10.64 35.28 31.61
N ALA A 19 -11.74 35.80 31.08
CA ALA A 19 -12.62 35.05 30.19
C ALA A 19 -11.92 34.66 28.86
N LYS A 20 -11.05 35.52 28.32
CA LYS A 20 -10.21 35.19 27.16
C LYS A 20 -9.18 34.13 27.51
N LEU A 21 -8.46 34.30 28.62
CA LEU A 21 -7.47 33.32 29.08
C LEU A 21 -8.09 31.93 29.32
N ALA A 22 -9.30 31.86 29.91
CA ALA A 22 -9.99 30.60 30.13
C ALA A 22 -10.34 29.88 28.81
N LYS A 23 -10.70 30.64 27.76
CA LYS A 23 -10.96 30.08 26.42
C LYS A 23 -9.67 29.56 25.78
N GLU A 24 -8.57 30.29 25.91
CA GLU A 24 -7.26 29.88 25.39
C GLU A 24 -6.75 28.61 26.08
N GLN A 25 -6.86 28.54 27.41
CA GLN A 25 -6.51 27.35 28.18
C GLN A 25 -7.34 26.13 27.79
N ALA A 26 -8.64 26.29 27.54
CA ALA A 26 -9.49 25.18 27.10
C ALA A 26 -9.07 24.63 25.72
N LEU A 27 -8.63 25.50 24.81
CA LEU A 27 -8.08 25.10 23.52
C LEU A 27 -6.73 24.39 23.67
N GLU A 28 -5.85 24.91 24.51
CA GLU A 28 -4.55 24.31 24.80
C GLU A 28 -4.68 22.92 25.44
N GLN A 29 -5.59 22.76 26.40
CA GLN A 29 -5.88 21.46 27.00
C GLN A 29 -6.41 20.46 25.96
N ARG A 30 -7.33 20.88 25.09
CA ARG A 30 -7.84 20.02 24.01
C ARG A 30 -6.72 19.61 23.05
N ALA A 31 -5.85 20.54 22.64
CA ALA A 31 -4.71 20.26 21.79
C ALA A 31 -3.72 19.29 22.46
N GLY A 32 -3.46 19.47 23.75
CA GLY A 32 -2.59 18.58 24.53
C GLY A 32 -3.14 17.15 24.66
N VAL A 33 -4.46 16.99 24.81
CA VAL A 33 -5.11 15.66 24.80
C VAL A 33 -4.97 15.01 23.43
N ILE A 34 -5.22 15.74 22.34
CA ILE A 34 -5.08 15.22 20.98
C ILE A 34 -3.63 14.82 20.72
N ALA A 35 -2.64 15.66 21.06
CA ALA A 35 -1.23 15.36 20.88
C ALA A 35 -0.81 14.09 21.62
N LYS A 36 -1.18 13.96 22.91
CA LYS A 36 -0.93 12.73 23.68
C LYS A 36 -1.59 11.51 23.05
N TRP A 37 -2.80 11.64 22.51
CA TRP A 37 -3.50 10.55 21.84
C TRP A 37 -2.83 10.19 20.50
N SER A 38 -2.39 11.19 19.73
CA SER A 38 -1.66 11.03 18.46
C SER A 38 -0.27 10.41 18.65
N GLU A 39 0.38 10.64 19.79
CA GLU A 39 1.64 9.96 20.14
C GLU A 39 1.41 8.53 20.66
N ARG A 40 0.30 8.32 21.38
CA ARG A 40 -0.08 7.00 21.90
C ARG A 40 -0.60 6.05 20.82
N ASP A 41 -1.09 6.57 19.70
CA ASP A 41 -1.60 5.79 18.59
C ASP A 41 -0.51 5.56 17.51
N PRO A 42 0.21 4.42 17.53
CA PRO A 42 1.14 4.07 16.47
C PRO A 42 0.45 3.74 15.13
N GLY A 43 -0.90 3.74 15.07
CA GLY A 43 -1.68 3.26 13.93
C GLY A 43 -2.30 4.35 13.04
N SER A 44 -2.49 5.58 13.52
CA SER A 44 -3.30 6.60 12.81
C SER A 44 -2.47 7.70 12.11
N ARG A 45 -1.22 7.39 11.74
CA ARG A 45 -0.49 8.22 10.77
C ARG A 45 -0.66 7.64 9.38
N GLY A 46 -1.77 7.96 8.71
CA GLY A 46 -1.86 8.06 7.24
C GLY A 46 -1.19 6.96 6.41
N ALA A 47 -1.04 5.77 6.97
CA ALA A 47 -0.39 4.67 6.34
C ALA A 47 -1.55 3.77 5.91
N THR A 48 -1.94 3.90 4.65
CA THR A 48 -2.23 2.73 3.83
C THR A 48 -0.99 1.83 3.84
N ARG A 49 -0.64 1.28 5.00
CA ARG A 49 0.09 0.03 5.06
C ARG A 49 -0.85 -0.94 4.37
N PRO A 50 -0.46 -1.54 3.23
CA PRO A 50 -1.25 -2.64 2.70
C PRO A 50 -1.41 -3.60 3.86
N ILE A 51 -2.67 -3.88 4.23
CA ILE A 51 -2.96 -4.92 5.22
C ILE A 51 -2.14 -6.12 4.74
N PRO A 52 -1.16 -6.59 5.52
CA PRO A 52 -0.36 -7.70 5.08
C PRO A 52 -1.34 -8.79 4.72
N GLY A 53 -1.37 -9.17 3.44
CA GLY A 53 -2.34 -10.15 2.98
C GLY A 53 -2.31 -11.34 3.93
N THR A 54 -3.49 -11.90 4.21
CA THR A 54 -3.60 -13.08 5.06
C THR A 54 -2.61 -14.13 4.58
N GLU A 55 -2.12 -15.02 5.45
CA GLU A 55 -1.15 -16.06 5.03
C GLU A 55 -1.59 -16.79 3.75
N ARG A 56 -2.91 -16.99 3.59
CA ARG A 56 -3.54 -17.53 2.38
C ARG A 56 -3.31 -16.69 1.12
N GLU A 57 -3.39 -15.37 1.19
CA GLU A 57 -3.15 -14.47 0.04
C GLU A 57 -1.66 -14.45 -0.36
N ARG A 58 -0.76 -14.56 0.62
CA ARG A 58 0.69 -14.68 0.34
C ARG A 58 1.01 -16.01 -0.32
N GLU A 59 0.46 -17.11 0.18
CA GLU A 59 0.62 -18.42 -0.44
C GLU A 59 0.00 -18.48 -1.83
N ALA A 60 -1.17 -17.86 -2.03
CA ALA A 60 -1.79 -17.75 -3.34
C ALA A 60 -0.93 -16.96 -4.33
N GLY A 61 -0.33 -15.84 -3.89
CA GLY A 61 0.62 -15.06 -4.68
C GLY A 61 1.87 -15.86 -5.06
N ILE A 62 2.43 -16.62 -4.12
CA ILE A 62 3.59 -17.50 -4.39
C ILE A 62 3.23 -18.62 -5.37
N LYS A 63 2.06 -19.25 -5.21
CA LYS A 63 1.57 -20.29 -6.13
C LYS A 63 1.33 -19.74 -7.54
N ALA A 64 0.79 -18.52 -7.64
CA ALA A 64 0.61 -17.84 -8.93
C ALA A 64 1.97 -17.56 -9.60
N GLY A 65 2.96 -17.07 -8.84
CA GLY A 65 4.32 -16.88 -9.34
C GLY A 65 5.00 -18.18 -9.80
N LEU A 66 4.78 -19.28 -9.09
CA LEU A 66 5.28 -20.59 -9.52
C LEU A 66 4.59 -21.08 -10.81
N ALA A 67 3.29 -20.81 -10.97
CA ALA A 67 2.55 -21.18 -12.17
C ALA A 67 3.05 -20.40 -13.40
N THR A 68 3.31 -19.10 -13.26
CA THR A 68 3.84 -18.29 -14.37
C THR A 68 5.24 -18.73 -14.80
N VAL A 69 6.12 -19.03 -13.85
CA VAL A 69 7.47 -19.57 -14.15
C VAL A 69 7.39 -20.93 -14.85
N LYS A 70 6.51 -21.83 -14.38
CA LYS A 70 6.31 -23.14 -15.02
C LYS A 70 5.78 -22.99 -16.45
N ALA A 71 4.80 -22.10 -16.67
CA ALA A 71 4.26 -21.84 -18.00
C ALA A 71 5.33 -21.27 -18.94
N ALA A 72 6.06 -20.25 -18.50
CA ALA A 72 7.15 -19.66 -19.29
C ALA A 72 8.24 -20.70 -19.63
N ARG A 73 8.59 -21.59 -18.68
CA ARG A 73 9.54 -22.67 -18.94
C ARG A 73 9.02 -23.66 -19.99
N GLN A 74 7.74 -24.03 -19.92
CA GLN A 74 7.12 -24.94 -20.88
C GLN A 74 7.10 -24.33 -22.29
N GLU A 75 6.78 -23.04 -22.42
CA GLU A 75 6.82 -22.35 -23.71
C GLU A 75 8.23 -22.32 -24.29
N ARG A 76 9.23 -21.93 -23.48
CA ARG A 76 10.63 -21.91 -23.92
C ARG A 76 11.16 -23.28 -24.34
N LEU A 77 10.80 -24.34 -23.60
CA LEU A 77 11.15 -25.70 -23.99
C LEU A 77 10.48 -26.12 -25.30
N LYS A 78 9.21 -25.77 -25.48
CA LYS A 78 8.48 -26.06 -26.72
C LYS A 78 9.10 -25.37 -27.92
N GLU A 79 9.52 -24.10 -27.78
CA GLU A 79 10.25 -23.36 -28.81
C GLU A 79 11.57 -24.04 -29.19
N LEU A 80 12.36 -24.43 -28.19
CA LEU A 80 13.64 -25.13 -28.41
C LEU A 80 13.45 -26.45 -29.14
N PHE A 81 12.52 -27.30 -28.67
CA PHE A 81 12.25 -28.59 -29.33
C PHE A 81 11.67 -28.43 -30.73
N ALA A 82 10.90 -27.38 -31.00
CA ALA A 82 10.41 -27.10 -32.34
C ALA A 82 11.57 -26.74 -33.30
N GLN A 83 12.56 -25.97 -32.84
CA GLN A 83 13.76 -25.66 -33.62
C GLN A 83 14.61 -26.92 -33.88
N GLU A 84 14.82 -27.74 -32.84
CA GLU A 84 15.54 -29.01 -32.97
C GLU A 84 14.82 -29.97 -33.94
N ALA A 85 13.49 -30.07 -33.87
CA ALA A 85 12.73 -30.93 -34.78
C ALA A 85 12.89 -30.52 -36.25
N LEU A 86 12.96 -29.22 -36.56
CA LEU A 86 13.21 -28.72 -37.92
C LEU A 86 14.62 -29.07 -38.39
N MET A 87 15.61 -28.94 -37.50
CA MET A 87 16.99 -29.33 -37.78
C MET A 87 17.08 -30.83 -38.09
N TYR A 88 16.50 -31.68 -37.23
CA TYR A 88 16.50 -33.13 -37.43
C TYR A 88 15.75 -33.56 -38.69
N GLU A 89 14.65 -32.90 -39.05
CA GLU A 89 13.95 -33.15 -40.31
C GLU A 89 14.86 -32.86 -41.51
N ALA A 90 15.64 -31.78 -41.47
CA ALA A 90 16.59 -31.47 -42.54
C ALA A 90 17.72 -32.51 -42.64
N GLU A 91 18.26 -32.95 -41.51
CA GLU A 91 19.30 -33.99 -41.46
C GLU A 91 18.79 -35.35 -41.96
N LEU A 92 17.57 -35.74 -41.58
CA LEU A 92 16.94 -36.97 -42.05
C LEU A 92 16.65 -36.91 -43.55
N ASN A 93 16.13 -35.78 -44.03
CA ASN A 93 15.86 -35.57 -45.46
C ASN A 93 17.15 -35.68 -46.29
N ALA A 94 18.29 -35.22 -45.76
CA ALA A 94 19.59 -35.39 -46.41
C ALA A 94 20.02 -36.86 -46.53
N MET A 95 19.56 -37.72 -45.62
CA MET A 95 19.75 -39.18 -45.66
C MET A 95 18.62 -39.92 -46.41
N GLY A 96 17.64 -39.20 -46.98
CA GLY A 96 16.48 -39.79 -47.65
C GLY A 96 15.41 -40.36 -46.71
N LEU A 97 15.46 -40.02 -45.41
CA LEU A 97 14.48 -40.39 -44.38
C LEU A 97 13.65 -39.15 -43.98
N SER A 98 12.57 -39.33 -43.20
CA SER A 98 11.76 -38.21 -42.67
C SER A 98 11.16 -38.59 -41.31
N LEU A 99 10.91 -37.59 -40.46
CA LEU A 99 10.21 -37.78 -39.19
C LEU A 99 8.75 -38.21 -39.43
N ALA A 100 8.28 -39.13 -38.58
CA ALA A 100 6.87 -39.50 -38.54
C ALA A 100 6.04 -38.34 -38.01
N LYS A 101 5.17 -37.79 -38.86
CA LYS A 101 4.26 -36.69 -38.53
C LYS A 101 2.94 -37.26 -37.99
N PRO A 102 2.32 -36.62 -36.97
CA PRO A 102 1.01 -37.05 -36.50
C PRO A 102 0.00 -36.98 -37.66
N ARG A 103 -0.83 -38.01 -37.76
CA ARG A 103 -1.99 -38.03 -38.65
C ARG A 103 -3.19 -37.68 -37.77
N ASP A 104 -3.80 -36.53 -38.03
CA ASP A 104 -5.08 -36.16 -37.42
C ASP A 104 -6.18 -37.15 -37.85
#